data_AF-A0A932KAI1-F1
#
_entry.id   AF-A0A932KAI1-F1
#
_cell.length_a   1.000
_cell.length_b   1.000
_cell.length_c   1.000
_cell.angle_alpha   90.00
_cell.angle_beta   90.00
_cell.angle_gamma   90.00
#
_symmetry.space_group_name_H-M   'P 1'
#
loop_
_entity.id
_entity.type
_entity.pdbx_description
1 polymer ?
#
loop_
_entity_poly.entity_id
_entity_poly.type
_entity_poly.pdbx_seq_one_letter_code
_entity_poly.pdbx_strand_id
1 'polypeptide(L)' 'MYGLETEPGVLDPHTFGPWATARVVMHIFDALVTVDTSSGKSPPPLVGQLAERWEASSDGKEYTFFLRKG' A
#
# COMPACT_ATOMS: atom_id res chain seq x y z
N MET A 1 -14.97 -8.71 -16.41
CA MET A 1 -13.67 -8.61 -17.10
C MET A 1 -12.99 -7.35 -16.61
N TYR A 2 -11.73 -7.43 -16.17
CA TYR A 2 -10.92 -6.27 -15.80
C TYR A 2 -9.83 -6.11 -16.86
N GLY A 3 -9.76 -4.95 -17.50
CA GLY A 3 -8.78 -4.64 -18.55
C GLY A 3 -7.70 -3.69 -18.04
N LEU A 4 -6.46 -3.93 -18.45
CA LEU A 4 -5.36 -2.99 -18.27
C LEU A 4 -5.21 -2.15 -19.53
N GLU A 5 -4.85 -0.88 -19.34
CA GLU A 5 -4.59 0.08 -20.42
C GLU A 5 -3.34 -0.27 -21.25
N THR A 6 -2.40 -0.98 -20.63
CA THR A 6 -1.17 -1.48 -21.26
C THR A 6 -0.76 -2.82 -20.63
N GLU A 7 0.10 -3.57 -21.32
CA GLU A 7 0.72 -4.78 -20.75
C GLU A 7 1.61 -4.42 -19.55
N PRO A 8 1.45 -5.11 -18.39
CA PRO A 8 2.30 -4.89 -17.23
C PRO A 8 3.75 -5.31 -17.52
N GLY A 9 4.70 -4.52 -17.01
CA GLY A 9 6.12 -4.77 -17.15
C GLY A 9 6.69 -5.59 -15.99
N VAL A 10 7.79 -5.09 -15.40
CA VAL A 10 8.50 -5.76 -14.29
C VAL A 10 7.65 -5.75 -13.00
N LEU A 11 7.42 -6.92 -12.41
CA LEU A 11 6.58 -7.11 -11.21
C LEU A 11 7.34 -7.01 -9.88
N ASP A 12 8.55 -6.46 -9.89
CA ASP A 12 9.29 -6.16 -8.66
C ASP A 12 8.74 -4.86 -8.06
N PRO A 13 8.23 -4.86 -6.81
CA PRO A 13 7.69 -3.67 -6.14
C PRO A 13 8.70 -2.53 -6.01
N HIS A 14 10.00 -2.79 -6.11
CA HIS A 14 11.05 -1.77 -6.03
C HIS A 14 11.38 -1.12 -7.37
N THR A 15 11.01 -1.73 -8.50
CA THR A 15 11.44 -1.28 -9.83
C THR A 15 10.34 -1.19 -10.87
N PHE A 16 9.07 -1.46 -10.53
CA PHE A 16 7.97 -1.23 -11.49
C PHE A 16 7.86 0.25 -11.84
N GLY A 17 7.53 0.55 -13.11
CA GLY A 17 7.36 1.93 -13.58
C GLY A 17 5.89 2.28 -13.83
N PRO A 18 5.22 1.65 -14.81
CA PRO A 18 3.89 2.06 -15.23
C PRO A 18 2.80 1.74 -14.18
N TRP A 19 1.76 2.59 -14.14
CA TRP A 19 0.63 2.40 -13.23
C TRP A 19 -0.14 1.09 -13.48
N ALA A 20 -0.24 0.65 -14.72
CA ALA A 20 -0.78 -0.67 -15.06
C ALA A 20 -0.03 -1.81 -14.34
N THR A 21 1.29 -1.68 -14.18
CA THR A 21 2.11 -2.66 -13.45
C THR A 21 1.93 -2.51 -11.95
N ALA A 22 1.86 -1.27 -11.44
CA ALA A 22 1.60 -0.98 -10.03
C ALA A 22 0.31 -1.66 -9.53
N ARG A 23 -0.76 -1.62 -10.33
CA ARG A 23 -2.04 -2.27 -10.02
C ARG A 23 -1.89 -3.78 -9.84
N VAL A 24 -1.07 -4.42 -10.68
CA VAL A 24 -0.79 -5.86 -10.55
C VAL A 24 0.06 -6.13 -9.31
N VAL A 25 1.14 -5.36 -9.10
CA VAL A 25 2.02 -5.49 -7.92
C VAL A 25 1.24 -5.33 -6.61
N MET A 26 0.32 -4.37 -6.53
CA MET A 26 -0.54 -4.13 -5.36
C MET A 26 -1.55 -5.26 -5.08
N HIS A 27 -1.79 -6.17 -6.04
CA HIS A 27 -2.58 -7.39 -5.81
C HIS A 27 -1.73 -8.59 -5.38
N ILE A 28 -0.40 -8.53 -5.58
CA ILE A 28 0.53 -9.61 -5.24
C ILE A 28 1.13 -9.37 -3.85
N PHE A 29 1.44 -8.11 -3.53
CA PHE A 29 2.15 -7.74 -2.31
C PHE A 29 1.28 -6.87 -1.40
N ASP A 30 1.38 -7.13 -0.10
CA ASP A 30 0.78 -6.29 0.93
C ASP A 30 1.80 -5.27 1.49
N ALA A 31 1.37 -4.03 1.73
CA ALA A 31 2.16 -3.00 2.41
C ALA A 31 1.94 -3.03 3.95
N LEU A 32 2.72 -2.26 4.70
CA LEU A 32 2.49 -2.06 6.14
C LEU A 32 1.14 -1.36 6.39
N VAL A 33 0.91 -0.26 5.66
CA VAL A 33 -0.33 0.53 5.66
C VAL A 33 -0.76 0.80 4.21
N THR A 34 -2.04 1.05 4.03
CA THR A 34 -2.65 1.40 2.74
C THR A 34 -3.60 2.58 2.89
N VAL A 35 -4.17 3.06 1.80
CA VAL A 35 -5.14 4.17 1.79
C VAL A 35 -6.57 3.64 1.82
N ASP A 36 -7.42 4.21 2.68
CA ASP A 36 -8.86 3.92 2.67
C ASP A 36 -9.57 4.72 1.59
N THR A 37 -9.68 4.09 0.43
CA THR A 37 -10.38 4.63 -0.75
C THR A 37 -11.90 4.65 -0.58
N SER A 38 -12.45 4.00 0.45
CA SER A 38 -13.89 3.98 0.73
C SER A 38 -14.36 5.17 1.57
N SER A 39 -13.44 5.86 2.26
CA SER A 39 -13.76 6.95 3.20
C SER A 39 -14.39 8.20 2.57
N GLY A 40 -14.22 8.42 1.25
CA GLY A 40 -14.62 9.65 0.58
C GLY A 40 -13.86 10.91 1.02
N LYS A 41 -12.82 10.79 1.87
CA LYS A 41 -12.00 11.91 2.35
C LYS A 41 -10.90 12.25 1.35
N SER A 42 -10.49 13.52 1.33
CA SER A 42 -9.39 14.02 0.50
C SER A 42 -8.40 14.83 1.36
N PRO A 43 -7.18 14.33 1.62
CA PRO A 43 -6.66 13.04 1.17
C PRO A 43 -7.34 11.85 1.90
N PRO A 44 -7.35 10.64 1.30
CA PRO A 44 -7.80 9.43 1.97
C PRO A 44 -6.95 9.16 3.22
N PRO A 45 -7.54 8.69 4.32
CA PRO A 45 -6.77 8.35 5.52
C PRO A 45 -5.97 7.06 5.29
N LEU A 46 -4.87 6.92 6.01
CA LEU A 46 -4.11 5.67 6.08
C LEU A 46 -4.83 4.67 7.00
N VAL A 47 -4.85 3.42 6.59
CA VAL A 47 -5.35 2.27 7.36
C VAL A 47 -4.33 1.14 7.34
N GLY A 48 -4.39 0.27 8.34
CA GLY A 48 -3.50 -0.89 8.43
C GLY A 48 -3.74 -1.88 7.29
N GLN A 49 -2.65 -2.48 6.79
CA GLN A 49 -2.72 -3.65 5.91
C GLN A 49 -2.01 -4.83 6.58
N LEU A 50 -0.67 -4.93 6.51
CA LEU A 50 0.07 -5.89 7.34
C LEU A 50 0.15 -5.46 8.80
N ALA A 51 0.25 -4.15 9.06
CA ALA A 51 0.26 -3.62 10.41
C ALA A 51 -1.17 -3.48 10.95
N GLU A 52 -1.44 -4.01 12.14
CA GLU A 52 -2.72 -3.81 12.84
C GLU A 52 -2.78 -2.46 13.57
N ARG A 53 -1.62 -1.95 13.99
CA ARG A 53 -1.45 -0.63 14.61
C ARG A 53 -0.02 -0.14 14.44
N TRP A 54 0.18 1.15 14.59
CA TRP A 54 1.50 1.77 14.61
C TRP A 54 1.56 2.94 15.58
N GLU A 55 2.76 3.23 16.05
CA GLU A 55 3.07 4.35 16.93
C GLU A 55 4.16 5.19 16.28
N ALA A 56 4.08 6.51 16.45
CA ALA A 56 5.10 7.46 16.02
C ALA A 56 5.64 8.19 17.25
N SER A 57 6.96 8.39 17.31
CA SER A 57 7.57 9.22 18.35
C SER A 57 7.07 10.66 18.24
N SER A 58 7.13 11.41 19.36
CA SER A 58 6.68 12.80 19.40
C SER A 58 7.43 13.73 18.44
N ASP A 59 8.66 13.36 18.05
CA ASP A 59 9.48 14.08 17.08
C ASP A 59 9.35 13.55 15.64
N GLY A 60 8.55 12.49 15.42
CA GLY A 60 8.26 11.92 14.11
C GLY A 60 9.43 11.20 13.43
N LYS A 61 10.45 10.80 14.20
CA LYS A 61 11.65 10.13 13.65
C LYS A 61 11.64 8.63 13.83
N GLU A 62 10.84 8.11 14.76
CA GLU A 62 10.71 6.69 15.01
C GLU A 62 9.27 6.24 14.80
N TYR A 63 9.12 5.13 14.08
CA TYR A 63 7.84 4.51 13.79
C TYR A 63 7.91 3.03 14.17
N THR A 64 7.02 2.59 15.06
CA THR A 64 6.91 1.18 15.45
C THR A 64 5.63 0.60 14.88
N PHE A 65 5.75 -0.42 14.03
CA PHE A 65 4.62 -1.13 13.43
C PHE A 65 4.42 -2.49 14.10
N PHE A 66 3.18 -2.77 14.49
CA PHE A 66 2.80 -4.06 15.05
C PHE A 66 2.05 -4.83 13.97
N LEU A 67 2.58 -5.99 13.59
CA LEU A 67 2.06 -6.79 12.48
C LEU A 67 0.92 -7.70 12.94
N ARG A 68 -0.08 -7.89 12.08
CA ARG A 68 -1.12 -8.90 12.30
C ARG A 68 -0.50 -10.29 12.42
N LYS A 69 -1.11 -11.14 13.26
CA LYS A 69 -0.73 -12.56 13.34
C LYS A 69 -1.26 -13.29 12.10
N GLY A 70 -0.44 -14.19 11.56
CA GLY A 70 -0.77 -15.03 10.40
C GLY A 70 -1.81 -16.09 10.70
#